data_AF-A0A3D1CGL2-F1
#
_entry.id   AF-A0A3D1CGL2-F1
#
_cell.length_a   1.000
_cell.length_b   1.000
_cell.length_c   1.000
_cell.angle_alpha   90.00
_cell.angle_beta   90.00
_cell.angle_gamma   90.00
#
_symmetry.space_group_name_H-M   'P 1'
#
loop_
_entity.id
_entity.type
_entity.pdbx_description
1 polymer ?
#
loop_
_entity_poly.entity_id
_entity_poly.type
_entity_poly.pdbx_seq_one_letter_code
_entity_poly.pdbx_strand_id
1 'polypeptide(L)' 'MSNPIIHISFAKIFEFEGWLFEYDRNKPFGPWPLKKDFEPRKRAGMKFYNTFGRFLEMTIEEQQEFRVA' A
#
# COMPACT_ATOMS: atom_id res chain seq x y z
N MET A 1 22.45 -11.17 -27.20
CA MET A 1 22.50 -10.20 -26.08
C MET A 1 21.08 -10.02 -25.57
N SER A 2 20.80 -10.44 -24.35
CA SER A 2 19.47 -10.27 -23.72
C SER A 2 19.32 -8.82 -23.26
N ASN A 3 18.33 -8.10 -23.80
CA ASN A 3 17.99 -6.78 -23.28
C ASN A 3 17.46 -6.91 -21.85
N PRO A 4 17.99 -6.16 -20.87
CA PRO A 4 17.41 -6.15 -19.54
C PRO A 4 15.99 -5.56 -19.63
N ILE A 5 14.99 -6.35 -19.24
CA ILE A 5 13.63 -5.86 -19.08
C ILE A 5 13.57 -5.13 -17.74
N ILE A 6 13.57 -3.80 -17.78
CA ILE A 6 13.38 -2.96 -16.60
C ILE A 6 11.88 -2.92 -16.29
N HIS A 7 11.46 -3.54 -15.19
CA HIS A 7 10.11 -3.39 -14.65
C HIS A 7 10.06 -2.16 -13.74
N ILE A 8 9.41 -1.09 -14.20
CA ILE A 8 9.08 0.07 -13.37
C ILE A 8 7.72 -0.17 -12.72
N SER A 9 7.70 -0.30 -11.39
CA SER A 9 6.49 -0.45 -10.58
C SER A 9 6.27 0.83 -9.79
N PHE A 10 5.19 1.55 -10.06
CA PHE A 10 4.76 2.66 -9.20
C PHE A 10 4.00 2.08 -8.00
N ALA A 11 4.56 2.24 -6.81
CA ALA A 11 3.87 1.89 -5.57
C ALA A 11 2.66 2.84 -5.40
N LYS A 12 1.47 2.28 -5.16
CA LYS A 12 0.29 3.07 -4.79
C LYS A 12 0.27 3.18 -3.29
N ILE A 13 0.40 4.40 -2.77
CA ILE A 13 0.59 4.66 -1.34
C ILE A 13 -0.62 5.40 -0.81
N PHE A 14 -1.11 4.92 0.33
CA PHE A 14 -2.29 5.46 0.99
C PHE A 14 -1.95 5.87 2.42
N GLU A 15 -2.57 6.95 2.88
CA GLU A 15 -2.58 7.36 4.29
C GLU A 15 -4.00 7.27 4.85
N PHE A 16 -4.24 6.30 5.74
CA PHE A 16 -5.56 6.07 6.34
C PHE A 16 -5.44 5.79 7.84
N GLU A 17 -6.22 6.50 8.66
CA GLU A 17 -6.20 6.41 10.12
C GLU A 17 -4.78 6.45 10.74
N GLY A 18 -3.91 7.31 10.19
CA GLY A 18 -2.53 7.48 10.65
C GLY A 18 -1.56 6.37 10.24
N TRP A 19 -1.98 5.44 9.37
CA TRP A 19 -1.11 4.46 8.73
C TRP A 19 -0.80 4.86 7.30
N LEU A 20 0.51 4.88 6.97
CA LEU A 20 1.00 4.93 5.61
C LEU A 20 1.27 3.50 5.13
N PHE A 21 0.80 3.11 3.95
CA PHE A 21 1.02 1.76 3.41
C PHE A 21 1.01 1.70 1.88
N GLU A 22 1.77 0.77 1.32
CA GLU A 22 1.65 0.38 -0.09
C GLU A 22 0.49 -0.61 -0.23
N TYR A 23 -0.38 -0.39 -1.21
CA TYR A 23 -1.42 -1.34 -1.58
C TYR A 23 -1.79 -1.23 -3.06
N ASP A 24 -1.75 -2.34 -3.78
CA ASP A 24 -2.30 -2.42 -5.13
C ASP A 24 -3.19 -3.65 -5.28
N ARG A 25 -4.48 -3.41 -5.52
CA ARG A 25 -5.50 -4.45 -5.76
C ARG A 25 -5.13 -5.41 -6.89
N ASN A 26 -4.30 -4.96 -7.84
CA ASN A 26 -3.90 -5.75 -9.00
C ASN A 26 -2.62 -6.57 -8.75
N LYS A 27 -1.98 -6.43 -7.58
CA LYS A 27 -0.79 -7.19 -7.22
C LYS A 27 -1.18 -8.34 -6.28
N PRO A 28 -0.50 -9.50 -6.38
CA PRO A 28 -0.77 -10.64 -5.50
C PRO A 28 -0.25 -10.43 -4.07
N PHE A 29 0.46 -9.34 -3.80
CA PHE A 29 1.04 -9.04 -2.50
C PHE A 29 0.06 -8.22 -1.66
N GLY A 30 -0.10 -8.62 -0.39
CA GLY A 30 -0.91 -7.90 0.57
C GLY A 30 -0.36 -6.49 0.85
N PRO A 31 -1.15 -5.65 1.52
CA PRO A 31 -0.70 -4.30 1.85
C PRO A 31 0.52 -4.37 2.77
N TRP A 32 1.41 -3.38 2.66
CA TRP A 32 2.58 -3.30 3.52
C TRP A 32 2.71 -1.93 4.18
N PRO A 33 2.78 -1.86 5.53
CA PRO A 33 2.88 -0.58 6.20
C PRO A 33 4.26 0.02 5.99
N LEU A 34 4.27 1.33 5.78
CA LEU A 34 5.45 2.13 5.56
C LEU A 34 5.75 3.01 6.79
N LYS A 35 6.98 3.48 6.84
CA LYS A 35 7.42 4.60 7.68
C LYS A 35 7.17 5.92 6.93
N LYS A 36 7.35 7.06 7.60
CA LYS A 36 7.16 8.40 7.00
C LYS A 36 8.10 8.71 5.84
N ASP A 37 9.24 8.03 5.78
CA ASP A 37 10.22 8.08 4.68
C ASP A 37 9.88 7.12 3.53
N PHE A 38 8.67 6.54 3.53
CA PHE A 38 8.19 5.54 2.56
C PHE A 38 8.91 4.19 2.59
N GLU A 39 9.85 3.98 3.52
CA GLU A 39 10.49 2.68 3.67
C GLU A 39 9.55 1.66 4.33
N PRO A 40 9.56 0.39 3.88
CA PRO A 40 8.79 -0.68 4.49
C PRO A 40 9.08 -0.81 5.99
N ARG A 41 8.03 -0.98 6.80
CA ARG A 41 8.22 -1.42 8.18
C ARG A 41 8.69 -2.87 8.21
N LYS A 42 9.44 -3.21 9.25
CA LYS A 42 9.96 -4.57 9.46
C LYS A 42 8.85 -5.63 9.61
N ARG A 43 7.68 -5.25 10.11
CA ARG A 43 6.55 -6.15 10.38
C ARG A 43 5.22 -5.42 10.20
N ALA A 44 4.23 -6.15 9.71
CA ALA A 44 2.82 -5.78 9.75
C ALA A 44 2.13 -6.53 10.89
N GLY A 45 1.64 -5.80 11.90
CA GLY A 45 0.96 -6.37 13.06
C GLY A 45 -0.56 -6.36 12.93
N MET A 46 -1.26 -7.05 13.83
CA MET A 46 -2.73 -7.13 13.82
C MET A 46 -3.41 -5.76 13.81
N LYS A 47 -2.87 -4.76 14.52
CA LYS A 47 -3.41 -3.39 14.52
C LYS A 47 -3.46 -2.78 13.11
N PHE A 48 -2.42 -3.02 12.30
CA PHE A 48 -2.40 -2.56 10.91
C PHE A 48 -3.45 -3.29 10.08
N TYR A 49 -3.52 -4.63 10.17
CA TYR A 49 -4.51 -5.39 9.41
C TYR A 49 -5.96 -5.08 9.80
N ASN A 50 -6.22 -4.73 11.06
CA ASN A 50 -7.53 -4.24 11.49
C ASN A 50 -7.88 -2.89 10.85
N THR A 51 -6.93 -1.95 10.79
CA THR A 51 -7.12 -0.67 10.07
C THR A 51 -7.30 -0.90 8.57
N PHE A 52 -6.48 -1.76 7.97
CA PHE A 52 -6.60 -2.10 6.56
C PHE A 52 -7.92 -2.82 6.24
N GLY A 53 -8.44 -3.63 7.15
CA GLY A 53 -9.78 -4.23 7.02
C GLY A 53 -10.86 -3.17 6.85
N ARG A 54 -10.86 -2.13 7.69
CA ARG A 54 -11.77 -0.98 7.55
C ARG A 54 -11.55 -0.22 6.23
N PHE A 55 -10.30 -0.09 5.80
CA PHE A 55 -10.00 0.52 4.50
C PHE A 55 -10.63 -0.27 3.34
N LEU A 56 -10.64 -1.61 3.41
CA LEU A 56 -11.24 -2.47 2.39
C LEU A 56 -12.78 -2.46 2.36
N GLU A 57 -13.44 -2.01 3.43
CA GLU A 57 -14.90 -1.87 3.47
C GLU A 57 -15.39 -0.69 2.61
N MET A 58 -14.51 0.25 2.26
CA MET A 58 -14.80 1.40 1.41
C MET A 58 -14.85 1.03 -0.09
N THR A 59 -15.52 1.87 -0.89
CA THR A 59 -15.48 1.77 -2.35
C THR A 59 -14.09 2.08 -2.90
N ILE A 60 -13.84 1.74 -4.17
CA ILE A 60 -12.55 2.06 -4.82
C ILE A 60 -12.34 3.58 -4.86
N GLU A 61 -13.41 4.30 -5.15
CA GLU A 61 -13.43 5.76 -5.27
C GLU A 61 -13.10 6.39 -3.91
N GLU A 62 -13.72 5.93 -2.83
CA GLU A 62 -13.43 6.37 -1.45
C GLU A 62 -11.98 6.06 -1.05
N GLN A 63 -11.46 4.89 -1.42
CA GLN A 63 -10.06 4.54 -1.18
C GLN A 63 -9.09 5.50 -1.88
N GLN A 64 -9.43 5.99 -3.09
CA GLN A 64 -8.56 6.91 -3.83
C GLN A 64 -8.42 8.28 -3.16
N GLU A 65 -9.39 8.71 -2.36
CA GLU A 65 -9.31 9.98 -1.60
C GLU A 65 -8.18 9.96 -0.56
N PHE A 66 -7.73 8.77 -0.14
CA PHE A 66 -6.60 8.59 0.79
C PHE A 66 -5.25 8.39 0.10
N ARG A 67 -5.20 8.46 -1.23
CA ARG A 67 -3.96 8.21 -1.98
C ARG A 67 -3.03 9.41 -1.88
N VAL A 68 -1.76 9.14 -1.57
CA VAL A 68 -0.71 10.16 -1.40
C VAL A 68 0.45 10.01 -2.39
N ALA A 69 0.59 8.86 -3.04
CA ALA A 69 1.50 8.62 -4.17
C ALA A 69 0.99 7.48 -5.09
#